data_AF-T1EH69-F1
#
_entry.id   AF-T1EH69-F1
#
_cell.length_a   1.000
_cell.length_b   1.000
_cell.length_c   1.000
_cell.angle_alpha   90.00
_cell.angle_beta   90.00
_cell.angle_gamma   90.00
#
_symmetry.space_group_name_H-M   'P 1'
#
loop_
_entity.id
_entity.type
_entity.pdbx_description
1 polymer ?
#
loop_
_entity_poly.entity_id
_entity_poly.type
_entity_poly.pdbx_seq_one_letter_code
_entity_poly.pdbx_strand_id
1 'polypeptide(L)'
;MGNDNTKIKKSEFSDILQGVRYTPEEISKIHKSFLLNFPKGKISRLNFLTTYSKMFENYAEAQEFTDHMFRAYDENKDGEISFKEFLITLNTKNKGTKEDKLRWAFRMYDVDGNKQISHAEIIEIL
;
A
#
# COMPACT_ATOMS: atom_id res chain seq x y z
N MET A 1 18.10 23.43 9.75
CA MET A 1 16.66 23.20 10.04
C MET A 1 16.42 21.71 9.85
N GLY A 2 16.39 20.94 10.94
CA GLY A 2 16.27 19.48 10.90
C GLY A 2 14.82 19.07 10.68
N ASN A 3 14.57 18.26 9.66
CA ASN A 3 13.23 17.83 9.31
C ASN A 3 12.77 16.73 10.29
N ASP A 4 11.81 17.06 11.17
CA ASP A 4 11.23 16.16 12.17
C ASP A 4 10.38 15.01 11.57
N ASN A 5 10.26 14.94 10.24
CA ASN A 5 9.54 13.87 9.52
C ASN A 5 10.23 12.49 9.53
N THR A 6 11.38 12.34 10.20
CA THR A 6 12.15 11.07 10.21
C THR A 6 11.77 10.13 11.35
N LYS A 7 10.97 10.58 12.32
CA LYS A 7 10.59 9.77 13.49
C LYS A 7 9.10 9.44 13.43
N ILE A 8 8.79 8.15 13.22
CA ILE A 8 7.44 7.63 13.46
C ILE A 8 7.08 7.93 14.92
N LYS A 9 5.90 8.52 15.15
CA LYS A 9 5.42 8.75 16.52
C LYS A 9 5.31 7.41 17.23
N LYS A 10 5.78 7.34 18.48
CA LYS A 10 5.88 6.09 19.25
C LYS A 10 4.53 5.34 19.35
N SER A 11 3.42 6.07 19.39
CA SER A 11 2.04 5.53 19.38
C SER A 11 1.66 4.90 18.05
N GLU A 12 1.99 5.55 16.94
CA GLU A 12 1.72 5.03 15.60
C GLU A 12 2.56 3.77 15.32
N PHE A 13 3.80 3.74 15.85
CA PHE A 13 4.66 2.57 15.80
C PHE A 13 4.09 1.38 16.58
N SER A 14 3.53 1.62 17.77
CA SER A 14 2.89 0.55 18.57
C SER A 14 1.63 0.01 17.90
N ASP A 15 0.83 0.87 17.29
CA ASP A 15 -0.40 0.46 16.61
C ASP A 15 -0.09 -0.39 15.37
N ILE A 16 0.96 -0.02 14.63
CA ILE A 16 1.43 -0.80 13.48
C ILE A 16 1.94 -2.17 13.93
N LEU A 17 2.72 -2.23 15.02
CA LEU A 17 3.27 -3.47 15.56
C LEU A 17 2.21 -4.50 15.97
N GLN A 18 1.02 -4.05 16.40
CA GLN A 18 -0.07 -4.96 16.77
C GLN A 18 -0.69 -5.68 15.56
N GLY A 19 -0.59 -5.09 14.36
CA GLY A 19 -1.22 -5.60 13.14
C GLY A 19 -0.29 -6.34 12.18
N VAL A 20 1.02 -6.37 12.42
CA VAL A 20 2.00 -6.91 11.47
C VAL A 20 2.95 -7.92 12.10
N ARG A 21 3.38 -8.92 11.32
CA ARG A 21 4.30 -10.00 11.74
C ARG A 21 5.76 -9.63 11.50
N TYR A 22 6.12 -8.37 11.70
CA TYR A 22 7.48 -7.86 11.55
C TYR A 22 8.08 -7.48 12.91
N THR A 23 9.38 -7.72 13.08
CA THR A 23 10.09 -7.25 14.28
C THR A 23 10.33 -5.74 14.21
N PRO A 24 10.54 -5.05 15.35
CA PRO A 24 10.88 -3.62 15.36
C PRO A 24 12.09 -3.27 14.48
N GLU A 25 13.09 -4.16 14.42
CA GLU A 25 14.30 -3.97 13.60
C GLU A 25 13.99 -4.08 12.11
N GLU A 26 13.15 -5.04 11.70
CA GLU A 26 12.69 -5.17 10.31
C GLU A 26 11.90 -3.92 9.91
N ILE A 27 10.97 -3.46 10.75
CA ILE A 27 10.16 -2.25 10.50
C ILE A 27 11.07 -1.03 10.36
N SER A 28 12.07 -0.88 11.23
CA SER A 28 13.04 0.23 11.16
C SER A 28 13.82 0.22 9.85
N LYS A 29 14.25 -0.96 9.36
CA LYS A 29 14.92 -1.10 8.07
C LYS A 29 14.00 -0.74 6.91
N ILE A 30 12.76 -1.24 6.91
CA ILE A 30 11.76 -0.94 5.87
C ILE A 30 11.45 0.56 5.86
N HIS A 31 11.26 1.17 7.03
CA HIS A 31 10.99 2.61 7.16
C HIS A 31 12.13 3.48 6.61
N LYS A 32 13.39 3.13 6.92
CA LYS A 32 14.55 3.83 6.37
C LYS A 32 14.60 3.73 4.84
N SER A 33 14.37 2.54 4.29
CA SER A 33 14.30 2.34 2.83
C SER A 33 13.13 3.11 2.21
N PHE A 34 11.99 3.15 2.87
CA PHE A 34 10.81 3.88 2.44
C PHE A 34 11.09 5.39 2.37
N LEU A 35 11.67 5.99 3.42
CA LEU A 35 12.02 7.41 3.42
C LEU A 35 13.13 7.75 2.40
N LEU A 36 14.02 6.82 2.09
CA LEU A 36 15.05 7.02 1.07
C LEU A 36 14.43 7.13 -0.33
N ASN A 37 13.43 6.29 -0.63
CA ASN A 37 12.73 6.31 -1.92
C ASN A 37 11.63 7.38 -1.98
N PHE A 38 11.01 7.69 -0.84
CA PHE A 38 9.90 8.62 -0.69
C PHE A 38 10.20 9.63 0.42
N PRO A 39 11.01 10.68 0.16
CA PRO A 39 11.48 11.62 1.17
C PRO A 39 10.38 12.38 1.91
N LYS A 40 9.18 12.44 1.33
CA LYS A 40 8.00 13.06 1.94
C LYS A 40 7.31 12.17 2.98
N GLY A 41 7.73 10.91 3.14
CA GLY A 41 7.10 9.97 4.06
C GLY A 41 5.76 9.41 3.58
N LYS A 42 5.43 9.62 2.30
CA LYS A 42 4.21 9.14 1.65
C LYS A 42 4.47 8.83 0.18
N ILE A 43 3.72 7.88 -0.38
CA ILE A 43 3.74 7.58 -1.81
C ILE A 43 2.51 8.20 -2.46
N SER A 44 2.71 9.21 -3.30
CA SER A 44 1.63 9.75 -4.13
C SER A 44 1.29 8.80 -5.28
N ARG A 45 0.08 8.91 -5.81
CA ARG A 45 -0.36 8.16 -7.00
C ARG A 45 0.62 8.27 -8.17
N LEU A 46 1.17 9.46 -8.41
CA LEU A 46 2.16 9.69 -9.46
C LEU A 46 3.47 8.91 -9.22
N ASN A 47 3.97 8.89 -7.98
CA ASN A 47 5.18 8.15 -7.63
C ASN A 47 4.95 6.63 -7.72
N PHE A 48 3.77 6.17 -7.31
CA PHE A 48 3.38 4.77 -7.41
C PHE A 48 3.32 4.34 -8.88
N LEU A 49 2.65 5.12 -9.73
CA LEU A 49 2.61 4.92 -11.19
C LEU A 49 3.98 4.90 -11.80
N THR A 50 4.80 5.93 -11.58
CA THR A 50 6.15 6.02 -12.16
C THR A 50 7.03 4.82 -11.79
N THR A 51 6.83 4.25 -10.59
CA THR A 51 7.56 3.07 -10.14
C THR A 51 7.05 1.80 -10.81
N TYR A 52 5.73 1.62 -10.85
CA TYR A 52 5.09 0.42 -11.41
C TYR A 52 5.09 0.38 -12.94
N SER A 53 4.93 1.52 -13.62
CA SER A 53 4.99 1.61 -15.09
C SER A 53 6.32 1.15 -15.67
N LYS A 54 7.42 1.16 -14.90
CA LYS A 54 8.70 0.59 -15.33
C LYS A 54 8.67 -0.94 -15.50
N MET A 55 7.65 -1.61 -14.96
CA MET A 55 7.46 -3.05 -15.05
C MET A 55 6.56 -3.46 -16.24
N PHE A 56 5.99 -2.51 -16.97
CA PHE A 56 5.08 -2.74 -18.09
C PHE A 56 5.65 -2.14 -19.39
N GLU A 57 5.36 -2.76 -20.52
CA GLU A 57 5.76 -2.26 -21.84
C GLU A 57 4.82 -1.14 -22.35
N ASN A 58 3.56 -1.16 -21.91
CA ASN A 58 2.52 -0.18 -22.27
C ASN A 58 2.13 0.69 -21.06
N TYR A 59 2.27 2.01 -21.20
CA TYR A 59 1.93 2.96 -20.15
C TYR A 59 0.44 3.02 -19.82
N ALA A 60 -0.44 2.82 -20.81
CA ALA A 60 -1.89 2.88 -20.60
C ALA A 60 -2.38 1.70 -19.74
N GLU A 61 -1.95 0.49 -20.06
CA GLU A 61 -2.21 -0.72 -19.26
C GLU A 61 -1.60 -0.59 -17.86
N ALA A 62 -0.38 -0.04 -17.77
CA ALA A 62 0.24 0.24 -16.49
C ALA A 62 -0.58 1.22 -15.65
N GLN A 63 -1.15 2.26 -16.27
CA GLN A 63 -1.94 3.26 -15.57
C GLN A 63 -3.22 2.67 -14.98
N GLU A 64 -3.97 1.92 -15.78
CA GLU A 64 -5.20 1.27 -15.33
C GLU A 64 -4.93 0.25 -14.22
N PHE A 65 -3.94 -0.63 -14.38
CA PHE A 65 -3.57 -1.60 -13.34
C PHE A 65 -3.05 -0.91 -12.07
N THR A 66 -2.24 0.14 -12.22
CA THR A 66 -1.70 0.90 -11.10
C THR A 66 -2.81 1.58 -10.32
N ASP A 67 -3.84 2.10 -10.97
CA ASP A 67 -4.95 2.77 -10.31
C ASP A 67 -5.75 1.82 -9.42
N HIS A 68 -6.03 0.61 -9.92
CA HIS A 68 -6.64 -0.46 -9.12
C HIS A 68 -5.75 -0.85 -7.93
N MET A 69 -4.47 -1.06 -8.20
CA MET A 69 -3.49 -1.40 -7.17
C MET A 69 -3.32 -0.31 -6.12
N PHE A 70 -3.36 0.96 -6.52
CA PHE A 70 -3.21 2.09 -5.61
C PHE A 70 -4.37 2.14 -4.62
N ARG A 71 -5.61 1.94 -5.10
CA ARG A 71 -6.81 1.85 -4.23
C ARG A 71 -6.70 0.72 -3.20
N ALA A 72 -6.11 -0.40 -3.57
CA ALA A 72 -5.91 -1.51 -2.64
C ALA A 72 -4.86 -1.23 -1.54
N TYR A 73 -4.00 -0.22 -1.73
CA TYR A 73 -3.08 0.28 -0.70
C TYR A 73 -3.66 1.45 0.11
N ASP A 74 -4.36 2.38 -0.54
CA ASP A 74 -4.96 3.59 0.05
C ASP A 74 -6.28 3.27 0.78
N GLU A 75 -6.16 2.74 2.00
CA GLU A 75 -7.29 2.26 2.81
C GLU A 75 -8.12 3.44 3.35
N ASN A 76 -7.47 4.54 3.70
CA ASN A 76 -8.14 5.74 4.19
C ASN A 76 -8.70 6.64 3.06
N LYS A 77 -8.41 6.32 1.79
CA LYS A 77 -8.83 7.05 0.59
C LYS A 77 -8.39 8.51 0.60
N ASP A 78 -7.22 8.80 1.19
CA ASP A 78 -6.67 10.17 1.26
C ASP A 78 -5.86 10.56 0.01
N GLY A 79 -5.68 9.62 -0.93
CA GLY A 79 -4.96 9.83 -2.18
C GLY A 79 -3.44 9.68 -2.05
N GLU A 80 -2.93 9.27 -0.89
CA GLU A 80 -1.53 9.05 -0.60
C GLU A 80 -1.31 7.78 0.23
N ILE A 81 -0.41 6.89 -0.18
CA ILE A 81 -0.10 5.70 0.61
C ILE A 81 0.86 6.09 1.74
N SER A 82 0.38 6.00 2.97
CA SER A 82 1.17 6.18 4.19
C SER A 82 2.14 5.01 4.41
N PHE A 83 3.16 5.21 5.25
CA PHE A 83 4.04 4.12 5.66
C PHE A 83 3.29 2.96 6.31
N LYS A 84 2.23 3.26 7.09
CA LYS A 84 1.38 2.25 7.73
C LYS A 84 0.69 1.36 6.69
N GLU A 85 0.03 1.96 5.71
CA GLU A 85 -0.66 1.24 4.63
C GLU A 85 0.29 0.40 3.76
N PHE A 86 1.45 0.98 3.45
CA PHE A 86 2.53 0.27 2.77
C PHE A 86 2.97 -0.98 3.55
N LEU A 87 3.19 -0.84 4.86
CA LEU A 87 3.67 -1.91 5.72
C LEU A 87 2.61 -2.99 5.97
N ILE A 88 1.34 -2.61 6.15
CA ILE A 88 0.21 -3.56 6.26
C ILE A 88 0.08 -4.38 4.97
N THR A 89 0.21 -3.73 3.82
CA THR A 89 0.14 -4.41 2.53
C THR A 89 1.34 -5.36 2.33
N LEU A 90 2.55 -4.92 2.67
CA LEU A 90 3.73 -5.79 2.65
C LEU A 90 3.59 -6.99 3.60
N ASN A 91 3.05 -6.77 4.79
CA ASN A 91 2.77 -7.84 5.75
C ASN A 91 1.81 -8.86 5.15
N THR A 92 0.72 -8.40 4.55
CA THR A 92 -0.28 -9.28 3.93
C THR A 92 0.31 -10.10 2.78
N LYS A 93 1.12 -9.47 1.92
CA LYS A 93 1.75 -10.13 0.77
C LYS A 93 2.81 -11.17 1.19
N ASN A 94 3.70 -10.80 2.11
CA ASN A 94 4.89 -11.60 2.43
C ASN A 94 4.69 -12.55 3.62
N LYS A 95 3.97 -12.10 4.66
CA LYS A 95 3.83 -12.82 5.95
C LYS A 95 2.36 -13.12 6.30
N GLY A 96 1.40 -12.73 5.46
CA GLY A 96 -0.03 -12.94 5.68
C GLY A 96 -0.45 -14.38 5.48
N THR A 97 -1.52 -14.76 6.18
CA THR A 97 -2.21 -16.05 5.98
C THR A 97 -2.89 -16.11 4.61
N LYS A 98 -3.38 -17.29 4.21
CA LYS A 98 -4.17 -17.41 2.97
C LYS A 98 -5.40 -16.52 3.04
N GLU A 99 -6.02 -16.44 4.20
CA GLU A 99 -7.19 -15.61 4.48
C GLU A 99 -6.87 -14.11 4.38
N ASP A 100 -5.69 -13.68 4.85
CA ASP A 100 -5.26 -12.28 4.71
C ASP A 100 -5.05 -11.91 3.23
N LYS A 101 -4.43 -12.81 2.47
CA LYS A 101 -4.22 -12.63 1.02
C LYS A 101 -5.52 -12.59 0.25
N LEU A 102 -6.47 -13.47 0.59
CA LEU A 102 -7.81 -13.48 -0.01
C LEU A 102 -8.58 -12.20 0.34
N ARG A 103 -8.54 -11.74 1.60
CA ARG A 103 -9.14 -10.46 2.00
C ARG A 103 -8.54 -9.29 1.23
N TRP A 104 -7.22 -9.29 1.02
CA TRP A 104 -6.56 -8.25 0.25
C TRP A 104 -6.92 -8.30 -1.24
N ALA A 105 -6.97 -9.50 -1.84
CA ALA A 105 -7.44 -9.69 -3.20
C ALA A 105 -8.89 -9.23 -3.36
N PHE A 106 -9.77 -9.58 -2.40
CA PHE A 106 -11.16 -9.14 -2.41
C PHE A 106 -11.28 -7.61 -2.43
N ARG A 107 -10.47 -6.89 -1.63
CA ARG A 107 -10.43 -5.43 -1.64
C ARG A 107 -9.91 -4.82 -2.95
N MET A 108 -9.13 -5.57 -3.73
CA MET A 108 -8.74 -5.11 -5.06
C MET A 108 -9.95 -5.12 -6.00
N TYR A 109 -10.84 -6.11 -5.84
CA TYR A 109 -12.05 -6.26 -6.65
C TYR A 109 -13.23 -5.40 -6.20
N ASP A 110 -13.38 -5.16 -4.90
CA ASP A 110 -14.43 -4.30 -4.33
C ASP A 110 -14.05 -2.81 -4.53
N VAL A 111 -14.45 -2.24 -5.67
CA VAL A 111 -14.09 -0.87 -6.09
C VAL A 111 -14.87 0.15 -5.28
N ASP A 112 -16.15 -0.11 -5.00
CA ASP A 112 -17.01 0.80 -4.26
C ASP A 112 -16.86 0.69 -2.73
N GLY A 113 -16.27 -0.39 -2.23
CA GLY A 113 -16.03 -0.65 -0.82
C GLY A 113 -17.26 -1.15 -0.05
N ASN A 114 -18.27 -1.67 -0.75
CA ASN A 114 -19.53 -2.14 -0.17
C ASN A 114 -19.41 -3.55 0.46
N LYS A 115 -18.21 -4.16 0.41
CA LYS A 115 -17.88 -5.51 0.91
C LYS A 115 -18.51 -6.65 0.13
N GLN A 116 -19.00 -6.38 -1.07
CA GLN A 116 -19.49 -7.33 -2.06
C GLN A 116 -18.74 -7.07 -3.36
N ILE A 117 -18.61 -8.09 -4.20
CA ILE A 117 -18.06 -7.92 -5.54
C ILE A 117 -19.21 -8.06 -6.52
N SER A 118 -19.55 -6.98 -7.21
CA SER A 118 -20.54 -6.95 -8.27
C SER A 118 -19.96 -7.49 -9.58
N HIS A 119 -20.84 -7.92 -10.49
CA HIS A 119 -20.40 -8.37 -11.81
C HIS A 119 -19.69 -7.25 -12.59
N ALA A 120 -20.14 -6.00 -12.43
CA ALA A 120 -19.52 -4.85 -13.06
C ALA A 120 -18.07 -4.65 -12.56
N GLU A 121 -17.85 -4.78 -11.25
CA GLU A 121 -16.51 -4.66 -10.65
C GLU A 121 -15.56 -5.78 -11.08
N ILE A 122 -16.07 -6.99 -11.32
CA ILE A 122 -15.26 -8.08 -11.90
C ILE A 122 -14.82 -7.72 -13.32
N ILE A 123 -15.72 -7.18 -14.14
CA ILE A 123 -15.43 -6.81 -15.52
C ILE A 123 -14.53 -5.58 -15.60
N GLU A 124 -14.60 -4.65 -14.65
CA GLU A 124 -13.73 -3.45 -14.61
C GLU A 124 -12.26 -3.81 -14.37
N ILE A 125 -11.98 -4.96 -13.74
CA ILE A 125 -10.64 -5.36 -13.33
C ILE A 125 -10.05 -6.47 -14.21
N LEU A 126 -10.88 -7.21 -14.95
CA LEU A 126 -10.49 -8.29 -15.87
C LEU A 126 -10.22 -7.79 -17.29
#